data_AF-A0A349H5Y0-F1
#
_entry.id   AF-A0A349H5Y0-F1
#
_cell.length_a   1.000
_cell.length_b   1.000
_cell.length_c   1.000
_cell.angle_alpha   90.00
_cell.angle_beta   90.00
_cell.angle_gamma   90.00
#
_symmetry.space_group_name_H-M   'P 1'
#
loop_
_entity.id
_entity.type
_entity.pdbx_description
1 polymer ?
#
loop_
_entity_poly.entity_id
_entity_poly.type
_entity_poly.pdbx_seq_one_letter_code
_entity_poly.pdbx_strand_id
1 'polypeptide(L)'
;MAKRGPKPKGKVELKWSPNFAYAIGLLATDGCLYKDGRHVSLTSIDVEQLNNFNKALDIRVKISTKQASERRWCTHVQFSDARFHRFLISIGVTPAKSKTISKVDVPQGYFF
;
A
#
# COMPACT_ATOMS: atom_id res chain seq x y z
N MET A 1 -14.93 -13.57 -27.75
CA MET A 1 -14.26 -13.19 -26.48
C MET A 1 -13.07 -12.31 -26.81
N ALA A 2 -13.06 -11.04 -26.38
CA ALA A 2 -11.97 -10.12 -26.72
C ALA A 2 -10.63 -10.59 -26.12
N LYS A 3 -9.55 -10.48 -26.90
CA LYS A 3 -8.19 -10.79 -26.43
C LYS A 3 -7.86 -9.88 -25.24
N ARG A 4 -7.46 -10.48 -24.11
CA ARG A 4 -7.05 -9.72 -22.92
C ARG A 4 -5.87 -8.83 -23.29
N GLY A 5 -5.93 -7.55 -22.90
CA GLY A 5 -4.82 -6.62 -23.08
C GLY A 5 -3.53 -7.08 -22.39
N PRO A 6 -2.39 -6.47 -22.73
CA PRO A 6 -1.09 -6.83 -22.16
C PRO A 6 -1.09 -6.80 -20.63
N LYS A 7 -0.42 -7.79 -20.01
CA LYS A 7 -0.33 -7.91 -18.55
C LYS A 7 0.34 -6.64 -17.99
N PRO A 8 -0.29 -5.92 -17.05
CA PRO A 8 0.29 -4.69 -16.53
C PRO A 8 1.60 -4.97 -15.81
N LYS A 9 2.62 -4.15 -16.10
CA LYS A 9 3.86 -4.13 -15.32
C LYS A 9 3.52 -3.59 -13.92
N GLY A 10 3.96 -4.30 -12.88
CA GLY A 10 3.81 -3.84 -11.50
C GLY A 10 4.71 -2.64 -11.26
N LYS A 11 4.31 -1.73 -10.38
CA LYS A 11 5.13 -0.62 -9.90
C LYS A 11 6.04 -1.05 -8.76
N VAL A 12 5.59 -2.00 -7.94
CA VAL A 12 6.29 -2.45 -6.74
C VAL A 12 7.03 -3.76 -7.01
N GLU A 13 8.29 -3.83 -6.59
CA GLU A 13 9.05 -5.08 -6.55
C GLU A 13 8.60 -5.94 -5.36
N LEU A 14 8.14 -7.16 -5.63
CA LEU A 14 7.60 -8.08 -4.62
C LEU A 14 8.73 -8.93 -4.01
N LYS A 15 9.69 -8.27 -3.37
CA LYS A 15 10.84 -8.91 -2.73
C LYS A 15 10.99 -8.42 -1.29
N TRP A 16 11.08 -9.36 -0.36
CA TRP A 16 11.31 -9.05 1.04
C TRP A 16 12.65 -8.34 1.24
N SER A 17 12.60 -7.23 1.96
CA SER A 17 13.72 -6.42 2.43
C SER A 17 13.25 -5.64 3.67
N PRO A 18 14.16 -5.07 4.49
CA PRO A 18 13.75 -4.25 5.64
C PRO A 18 12.85 -3.07 5.23
N ASN A 19 13.17 -2.41 4.11
CA ASN A 19 12.36 -1.35 3.54
C ASN A 19 10.98 -1.84 3.12
N PHE A 20 10.92 -2.98 2.41
CA PHE A 20 9.65 -3.56 2.02
C PHE A 20 8.80 -3.92 3.23
N ALA A 21 9.38 -4.58 4.25
CA ALA A 21 8.69 -4.92 5.49
C ALA A 21 8.18 -3.69 6.24
N TYR A 22 8.97 -2.62 6.32
CA TYR A 22 8.54 -1.33 6.86
C TYR A 22 7.31 -0.77 6.12
N ALA A 23 7.34 -0.77 4.78
CA ALA A 23 6.21 -0.31 3.97
C ALA A 23 4.96 -1.18 4.15
N ILE A 24 5.11 -2.50 4.27
CA ILE A 24 4.01 -3.42 4.59
C ILE A 24 3.43 -3.10 5.98
N GLY A 25 4.28 -2.83 6.97
CA GLY A 25 3.85 -2.42 8.31
C GLY A 25 2.98 -1.16 8.29
N LEU A 26 3.43 -0.11 7.59
CA LEU A 26 2.63 1.11 7.39
C LEU A 26 1.30 0.83 6.68
N LEU A 27 1.28 -0.07 5.69
CA LEU A 27 0.05 -0.45 5.02
C LEU A 27 -0.90 -1.24 5.92
N ALA A 28 -0.36 -2.07 6.80
CA ALA A 28 -1.12 -2.84 7.77
C ALA A 28 -1.78 -1.96 8.83
N THR A 29 -1.12 -0.86 9.26
CA THR A 29 -1.67 0.07 10.26
C THR A 29 -2.57 1.14 9.63
N ASP A 30 -2.04 1.89 8.66
CA ASP A 30 -2.62 3.15 8.17
C ASP A 30 -2.98 3.10 6.68
N GLY A 31 -2.60 2.02 5.99
CA GLY A 31 -2.91 1.81 4.58
C GLY A 31 -4.40 1.56 4.28
N CYS A 32 -4.78 1.69 3.02
CA CYS A 32 -6.11 1.33 2.55
C CYS A 32 -6.00 0.60 1.22
N LEU A 33 -6.59 -0.58 1.14
CA LEU A 33 -6.80 -1.29 -0.11
C LEU A 33 -8.23 -1.04 -0.58
N TYR A 34 -8.36 -0.51 -1.79
CA TYR A 34 -9.67 -0.29 -2.39
C TYR A 34 -10.24 -1.62 -2.88
N LYS A 35 -11.58 -1.70 -2.92
CA LYS A 35 -12.32 -2.89 -3.36
C LYS A 35 -12.16 -3.21 -4.85
N ASP A 36 -11.58 -2.29 -5.62
CA ASP A 36 -11.41 -2.43 -7.06
C ASP A 36 -10.24 -3.32 -7.48
N GLY A 37 -9.52 -3.89 -6.50
CA GLY A 37 -8.52 -4.93 -6.75
C GLY A 37 -7.16 -4.43 -7.22
N ARG A 38 -6.91 -3.11 -7.17
CA ARG A 38 -5.65 -2.52 -7.66
C ARG A 38 -5.18 -1.29 -6.93
N HIS A 39 -6.07 -0.45 -6.37
CA HIS A 39 -5.60 0.75 -5.69
C HIS A 39 -5.16 0.47 -4.27
N VAL A 40 -4.00 1.01 -3.94
CA VAL A 40 -3.43 1.05 -2.59
C VAL A 40 -3.19 2.52 -2.25
N SER A 41 -3.51 2.90 -1.02
CA SER A 41 -3.18 4.24 -0.52
C SER A 41 -2.65 4.20 0.91
N LEU A 42 -1.73 5.10 1.22
CA LEU A 42 -1.30 5.41 2.58
C LEU A 42 -1.65 6.88 2.85
N THR A 43 -2.35 7.15 3.95
CA THR A 43 -2.71 8.51 4.37
C THR A 43 -1.93 8.86 5.62
N SER A 44 -1.34 10.05 5.66
CA SER A 44 -0.63 10.56 6.84
C SER A 44 -0.70 12.07 6.88
N ILE A 45 -0.49 12.66 8.06
CA ILE A 45 -0.19 14.09 8.19
C ILE A 45 1.32 14.36 8.10
N ASP A 46 2.13 13.32 8.32
CA ASP A 46 3.57 13.37 8.23
C ASP A 46 4.02 13.08 6.79
N VAL A 47 4.46 14.14 6.11
CA VAL A 47 4.96 14.07 4.74
C VAL A 47 6.28 13.29 4.66
N GLU A 48 7.09 13.27 5.71
CA GLU A 48 8.32 12.49 5.76
C GLU A 48 8.00 10.99 5.75
N GLN A 49 7.00 10.55 6.52
CA GLN A 49 6.52 9.17 6.50
C GLN A 49 6.08 8.75 5.09
N LEU A 50 5.34 9.61 4.37
CA LEU A 50 4.92 9.33 2.99
C LEU A 50 6.10 9.27 2.01
N ASN A 51 7.11 10.13 2.20
CA ASN A 51 8.34 10.07 1.41
C ASN A 51 9.14 8.79 1.69
N ASN A 52 9.26 8.40 2.95
CA ASN A 52 9.94 7.17 3.35
C ASN A 52 9.21 5.94 2.82
N PHE A 53 7.88 5.94 2.83
CA PHE A 53 7.07 4.90 2.20
C PHE A 53 7.33 4.77 0.69
N ASN A 54 7.35 5.89 -0.04
CA ASN A 54 7.69 5.89 -1.47
C ASN A 54 9.10 5.35 -1.73
N LYS A 55 10.09 5.82 -0.96
CA LYS A 55 11.48 5.34 -1.04
C LYS A 55 11.58 3.84 -0.72
N ALA A 56 10.86 3.38 0.29
CA ALA A 56 10.91 2.01 0.76
C ALA A 56 10.33 1.01 -0.25
N LEU A 57 9.34 1.43 -1.04
CA LEU A 57 8.79 0.64 -2.15
C LEU A 57 9.48 0.89 -3.50
N ASP A 58 10.46 1.80 -3.55
CA ASP A 58 11.09 2.31 -4.77
C ASP A 58 10.07 2.79 -5.84
N ILE A 59 9.05 3.53 -5.40
CA ILE A 59 8.00 4.07 -6.27
C ILE A 59 8.07 5.59 -6.35
N ARG A 60 7.79 6.12 -7.56
CA ARG A 60 7.65 7.56 -7.81
C ARG A 60 6.18 7.93 -7.89
N VAL A 61 5.54 8.10 -6.73
CA VAL A 61 4.13 8.49 -6.62
C VAL A 61 4.02 9.86 -5.96
N LYS A 62 3.22 10.75 -6.57
CA LYS A 62 2.98 12.09 -6.05
C LYS A 62 2.25 12.02 -4.71
N ILE A 63 2.77 12.73 -3.71
CA ILE A 63 2.03 13.02 -2.46
C ILE A 63 0.97 14.08 -2.77
N SER A 64 -0.29 13.75 -2.53
CA SER A 64 -1.43 14.63 -2.83
C SER A 64 -2.22 14.96 -1.58
N THR A 65 -2.79 16.15 -1.51
CA THR A 65 -3.71 16.52 -0.43
C THR A 65 -5.10 15.92 -0.68
N LYS A 66 -5.78 15.57 0.40
CA LYS A 66 -7.16 15.09 0.42
C LYS A 66 -7.89 15.78 1.56
N GLN A 67 -9.12 16.20 1.32
CA GLN A 67 -9.99 16.68 2.38
C GLN A 67 -10.46 15.47 3.21
N ALA A 68 -10.03 15.41 4.47
CA ALA A 68 -10.41 14.36 5.42
C ALA A 68 -11.77 14.66 6.06
N SER A 69 -12.04 15.93 6.34
CA SER A 69 -13.33 16.44 6.80
C SER A 69 -13.50 17.89 6.38
N GLU A 70 -14.69 18.48 6.60
CA GLU A 70 -15.04 19.84 6.20
C GLU A 70 -13.97 20.90 6.50
N ARG A 71 -13.19 20.71 7.59
CA ARG A 71 -12.13 21.62 8.02
C ARG A 71 -10.73 21.00 8.16
N ARG A 72 -10.53 19.75 7.71
CA ARG A 72 -9.23 19.07 7.85
C ARG A 72 -8.75 18.52 6.52
N TRP A 73 -7.52 18.89 6.18
CA TRP A 73 -6.78 18.36 5.05
C TRP A 73 -5.75 17.36 5.56
N CYS A 74 -5.61 16.23 4.88
CA CYS A 74 -4.53 15.27 5.08
C CYS A 74 -3.75 15.10 3.78
N THR A 75 -2.57 14.50 3.85
CA THR A 75 -1.82 14.09 2.66
C THR A 75 -1.91 12.57 2.50
N HIS A 76 -1.76 12.12 1.27
CA HIS A 76 -1.76 10.70 0.97
C HIS A 76 -0.92 10.39 -0.27
N VAL A 77 -0.46 9.15 -0.32
CA VAL A 77 0.09 8.49 -1.50
C VAL A 77 -0.96 7.51 -1.99
N GLN A 78 -1.33 7.55 -3.27
CA GLN A 78 -2.22 6.56 -3.88
C GLN A 78 -1.67 6.12 -5.24
N PHE A 79 -1.70 4.81 -5.48
CA PHE A 79 -1.33 4.26 -6.78
C PHE A 79 -2.09 2.96 -7.07
N SER A 80 -2.15 2.62 -8.36
CA SER A 80 -2.73 1.38 -8.85
C SER A 80 -1.63 0.38 -9.16
N ASP A 81 -1.67 -0.79 -8.53
CA ASP A 81 -0.87 -1.98 -8.84
C ASP A 81 -1.64 -3.25 -8.43
N ALA A 82 -2.21 -3.94 -9.43
CA ALA A 82 -3.00 -5.14 -9.19
C ALA A 82 -2.18 -6.34 -8.69
N ARG A 83 -0.87 -6.40 -8.98
CA ARG A 83 0.01 -7.49 -8.50
C ARG A 83 0.32 -7.28 -7.03
N PHE A 84 0.69 -6.06 -6.68
CA PHE A 84 0.95 -5.69 -5.29
C PHE A 84 -0.31 -5.80 -4.42
N HIS A 85 -1.46 -5.36 -4.92
CA HIS A 85 -2.74 -5.51 -4.21
C HIS A 85 -3.07 -6.98 -3.89
N ARG A 86 -2.93 -7.88 -4.86
CA ARG A 86 -3.13 -9.32 -4.65
C ARG A 86 -2.11 -9.93 -3.70
N PHE A 87 -0.85 -9.49 -3.77
CA PHE A 87 0.19 -9.90 -2.84
C PHE A 87 -0.16 -9.49 -1.40
N LEU A 88 -0.58 -8.24 -1.19
CA LEU A 88 -1.02 -7.74 0.11
C LEU A 88 -2.16 -8.59 0.69
N ILE A 89 -3.14 -8.94 -0.14
CA ILE A 89 -4.22 -9.85 0.28
C ILE A 89 -3.67 -11.22 0.65
N SER A 90 -2.75 -11.78 -0.13
CA SER A 90 -2.18 -13.11 0.16
C SER A 90 -1.40 -13.17 1.48
N ILE A 91 -0.82 -12.05 1.93
CA ILE A 91 -0.16 -11.95 3.23
C ILE A 91 -1.10 -11.49 4.35
N GLY A 92 -2.41 -11.35 4.09
CA GLY A 92 -3.42 -11.01 5.10
C GLY A 92 -3.79 -9.52 5.22
N VAL A 93 -3.16 -8.63 4.44
CA VAL A 93 -3.55 -7.21 4.36
C VAL A 93 -4.73 -7.06 3.39
N THR A 94 -5.94 -7.01 3.92
CA THR A 94 -7.19 -7.06 3.13
C THR A 94 -7.91 -5.70 3.06
N PRO A 95 -8.78 -5.47 2.06
CA PRO A 95 -9.69 -4.33 2.06
C PRO A 95 -10.56 -4.30 3.33
N ALA A 96 -10.92 -3.10 3.79
CA ALA A 96 -11.60 -2.90 5.09
C ALA A 96 -10.84 -3.51 6.28
N LYS A 97 -9.50 -3.47 6.21
CA LYS A 97 -8.54 -4.08 7.15
C LYS A 97 -8.91 -3.98 8.63
N SER A 98 -9.40 -2.82 9.10
CA SER A 98 -9.77 -2.63 10.50
C SER A 98 -10.87 -3.58 11.00
N LYS A 99 -11.58 -4.25 10.08
CA LYS A 99 -12.64 -5.22 10.37
C LYS A 99 -12.27 -6.67 10.04
N THR A 100 -11.14 -6.90 9.37
CA THR A 100 -10.80 -8.20 8.74
C THR A 100 -9.37 -8.65 9.01
N ILE A 101 -8.48 -7.75 9.42
CA ILE A 101 -7.08 -8.09 9.65
C ILE A 101 -6.97 -8.88 10.96
N SER A 102 -6.39 -10.08 10.88
CA SER A 102 -6.14 -10.95 12.03
C SER A 102 -4.65 -11.24 12.20
N LYS A 103 -3.97 -11.56 11.09
CA LYS A 103 -2.53 -11.77 11.03
C LYS A 103 -2.00 -11.23 9.72
N VAL A 104 -0.79 -10.69 9.74
CA VAL A 104 -0.01 -10.41 8.53
C VAL A 104 1.14 -11.40 8.45
N ASP A 105 1.27 -12.08 7.32
CA ASP A 105 2.33 -13.06 7.08
C ASP A 105 3.60 -12.35 6.62
N VAL A 106 4.47 -12.06 7.58
CA VAL A 106 5.78 -11.43 7.37
C VAL A 106 6.86 -12.41 7.84
N PRO A 107 8.00 -12.55 7.13
CA PRO A 107 9.08 -13.41 7.58
C PRO A 107 9.62 -13.00 8.96
N GLN A 108 9.88 -13.99 9.82
CA GLN A 108 10.24 -13.76 11.23
C GLN A 108 11.44 -12.81 11.41
N GLY A 109 12.41 -12.81 10.49
CA GLY A 109 13.60 -11.96 10.54
C GLY A 109 13.33 -10.45 10.38
N TYR A 110 12.09 -10.04 10.13
CA TYR A 110 11.68 -8.64 10.07
C TYR A 110 10.89 -8.18 11.31
N PHE A 111 10.67 -9.06 12.30
CA PHE A 111 10.19 -8.70 13.63
C PHE A 111 11.39 -8.68 14.57
N PHE A 112 12.07 -7.53 14.63
CA PHE A 112 13.28 -7.32 15.42
C PHE A 112 13.01 -6.39 16.60
#